data_AF-A0A5C7Q6C1-F1
#
_entry.id   AF-A0A5C7Q6C1-F1
#
_cell.length_a   1.000
_cell.length_b   1.000
_cell.length_c   1.000
_cell.angle_alpha   90.00
_cell.angle_beta   90.00
_cell.angle_gamma   90.00
#
_symmetry.space_group_name_H-M   'P 1'
#
loop_
_entity.id
_entity.type
_entity.pdbx_description
1 polymer ?
#
loop_
_entity_poly.entity_id
_entity_poly.type
_entity_poly.pdbx_seq_one_letter_code
_entity_poly.pdbx_strand_id
1 'polypeptide(L)'
;MTLVLGIDPGGTTGFAQLDLESNTWRMSELGPEDHHKDLHYKLLRLQPDIIICESFDYRIVESKGTKMPGVNLISREYIGIVKLYAEVYPTTTLVMQSPAQGGGGTSHSGFWKNEKLKKVGLYA
;
A
#
# COMPACT_ATOMS: atom_id res chain seq x y z
N MET A 1 -20.63 -4.18 9.31
CA MET A 1 -19.33 -4.74 8.89
C MET A 1 -18.44 -3.61 8.44
N THR A 2 -17.37 -3.32 9.18
CA THR A 2 -16.38 -2.32 8.77
C THR A 2 -15.19 -3.02 8.13
N LEU A 3 -14.95 -2.73 6.84
CA LEU A 3 -13.88 -3.30 6.04
C LEU A 3 -12.73 -2.29 5.88
N VAL A 4 -11.55 -2.67 6.34
CA VAL A 4 -10.31 -1.91 6.16
C VAL A 4 -9.46 -2.58 5.07
N LEU A 5 -8.98 -1.77 4.12
CA LEU A 5 -8.13 -2.22 3.03
C LEU A 5 -6.78 -1.49 3.06
N GLY A 6 -5.71 -2.20 3.40
CA GLY A 6 -4.34 -1.75 3.21
C GLY A 6 -3.85 -2.04 1.79
N ILE A 7 -3.19 -1.06 1.17
CA ILE A 7 -2.65 -1.11 -0.19
C ILE A 7 -1.20 -0.63 -0.19
N ASP A 8 -0.30 -1.47 -0.68
CA ASP A 8 1.11 -1.17 -0.98
C ASP A 8 1.30 -1.13 -2.52
N PRO A 9 1.30 0.07 -3.15
CA PRO A 9 1.31 0.22 -4.60
C PRO A 9 2.72 0.10 -5.20
N GLY A 10 2.88 -0.75 -6.21
CA GLY A 10 4.18 -0.96 -6.87
C GLY A 10 4.09 -1.76 -8.17
N GLY A 11 5.23 -2.32 -8.62
CA GLY A 11 5.25 -3.24 -9.77
C GLY A 11 4.36 -4.47 -9.55
N THR A 12 4.29 -4.94 -8.30
CA THR A 12 3.16 -5.69 -7.76
C THR A 12 2.47 -4.80 -6.72
N THR A 13 1.15 -4.87 -6.64
CA THR A 13 0.38 -4.15 -5.61
C THR A 13 -0.06 -5.12 -4.53
N GLY A 14 0.47 -4.95 -3.32
CA GLY A 14 0.10 -5.75 -2.14
C GLY A 14 -1.21 -5.28 -1.52
N PHE A 15 -2.00 -6.23 -0.99
CA PHE A 15 -3.27 -5.96 -0.30
C PHE A 15 -3.37 -6.71 1.02
N ALA A 16 -3.87 -6.00 2.03
CA ALA A 16 -4.34 -6.59 3.27
C ALA A 16 -5.78 -6.12 3.55
N GLN A 17 -6.69 -7.07 3.71
CA GLN A 17 -8.08 -6.83 4.08
C GLN A 17 -8.27 -7.25 5.53
N LEU A 18 -8.92 -6.39 6.30
CA LEU A 18 -9.34 -6.66 7.66
C LEU A 18 -10.83 -6.33 7.80
N ASP A 19 -11.62 -7.34 8.12
CA ASP A 19 -12.97 -7.13 8.66
C ASP A 19 -12.86 -6.94 10.18
N LEU A 20 -13.19 -5.74 10.66
CA LEU A 20 -13.04 -5.38 12.08
C LEU A 20 -14.02 -6.12 12.99
N GLU A 21 -15.18 -6.52 12.48
CA GLU A 21 -16.19 -7.20 13.30
C GLU A 21 -15.81 -8.65 13.52
N SER A 22 -15.35 -9.33 12.46
CA SER A 22 -14.94 -10.73 12.55
C SER A 22 -13.46 -10.92 12.92
N ASN A 23 -12.67 -9.84 12.90
CA ASN A 23 -11.21 -9.87 13.03
C ASN A 23 -10.53 -10.82 12.02
N THR A 24 -11.11 -10.92 10.82
CA THR A 24 -10.61 -11.81 9.76
C THR A 24 -9.66 -11.06 8.84
N TRP A 25 -8.47 -11.62 8.64
CA TRP A 25 -7.46 -11.11 7.72
C TRP A 25 -7.48 -11.87 6.39
N ARG A 26 -7.34 -11.14 5.28
CA ARG A 26 -7.06 -11.72 3.96
C ARG A 26 -5.95 -10.93 3.27
N MET A 27 -4.95 -11.62 2.76
CA MET A 27 -3.81 -11.00 2.09
C MET A 27 -3.72 -11.54 0.66
N SER A 28 -3.38 -10.66 -0.29
CA SER A 28 -3.23 -11.02 -1.71
C SER A 28 -2.39 -9.95 -2.41
N GLU A 29 -2.01 -10.22 -3.65
CA GLU A 29 -1.31 -9.27 -4.51
C GLU A 29 -1.97 -9.20 -5.90
N LEU A 30 -1.69 -8.12 -6.62
CA LEU A 30 -1.96 -7.97 -8.05
C LEU A 30 -0.64 -7.73 -8.79
N GLY A 31 -0.56 -8.15 -10.05
CA GLY A 31 0.64 -8.05 -10.88
C GLY A 31 1.29 -9.42 -11.12
N PRO A 32 2.47 -9.46 -11.76
CA PRO A 32 3.35 -8.33 -12.10
C PRO A 32 2.98 -7.56 -13.38
N GLU A 33 2.02 -8.06 -14.16
CA GLU A 33 1.50 -7.36 -15.34
C GLU A 33 0.67 -6.12 -14.95
N ASP A 34 0.39 -5.23 -15.90
CA ASP A 34 -0.44 -4.04 -15.68
C ASP A 34 -1.82 -4.43 -15.11
N HIS A 35 -2.12 -3.98 -13.88
CA HIS A 35 -3.29 -4.43 -13.12
C HIS A 35 -4.14 -3.27 -12.59
N HIS A 36 -4.07 -2.12 -13.25
CA HIS A 36 -4.88 -0.93 -12.93
C HIS A 36 -6.39 -1.22 -12.91
N LYS A 37 -6.86 -1.95 -13.92
CA LYS A 37 -8.26 -2.37 -14.04
C LYS A 37 -8.66 -3.31 -12.90
N ASP A 38 -7.77 -4.24 -12.53
CA ASP A 38 -8.03 -5.20 -11.48
C ASP A 38 -8.11 -4.52 -10.11
N LEU A 39 -7.22 -3.55 -9.84
CA LEU A 39 -7.31 -2.70 -8.65
C LEU A 39 -8.65 -1.97 -8.62
N HIS A 40 -9.03 -1.32 -9.72
CA HIS A 40 -10.30 -0.58 -9.81
C HIS A 40 -11.51 -1.49 -9.54
N TYR A 41 -11.59 -2.65 -10.20
CA TYR A 41 -12.68 -3.60 -9.98
C TYR A 41 -12.70 -4.18 -8.58
N LYS A 42 -11.52 -4.40 -7.98
CA LYS A 42 -11.41 -4.88 -6.60
C LYS A 42 -11.96 -3.86 -5.62
N LEU A 43 -11.66 -2.57 -5.79
CA LEU A 43 -12.23 -1.50 -4.98
C LEU A 43 -13.76 -1.44 -5.13
N LEU A 44 -14.28 -1.48 -6.36
CA LEU A 44 -15.72 -1.49 -6.62
C LEU A 44 -16.45 -2.70 -6.02
N ARG A 45 -15.78 -3.87 -6.00
CA ARG A 45 -16.35 -5.10 -5.45
C ARG A 45 -16.31 -5.15 -3.93
N LEU A 46 -15.20 -4.71 -3.33
CA LEU A 46 -14.99 -4.77 -1.88
C LEU A 46 -15.74 -3.67 -1.15
N GLN A 47 -15.88 -2.49 -1.77
CA GLN A 47 -16.48 -1.30 -1.18
C GLN A 47 -15.94 -1.01 0.23
N PRO A 48 -14.62 -0.84 0.40
CA PRO A 48 -14.03 -0.67 1.72
C PRO A 48 -14.51 0.63 2.39
N ASP A 49 -14.74 0.58 3.70
CA ASP A 49 -15.04 1.77 4.50
C ASP A 49 -13.78 2.61 4.74
N ILE A 50 -12.63 1.95 4.87
CA ILE A 50 -11.33 2.59 5.10
C ILE A 50 -10.30 2.03 4.13
N ILE A 51 -9.62 2.90 3.40
CA ILE A 51 -8.44 2.54 2.62
C ILE A 51 -7.21 3.16 3.28
N ILE A 52 -6.20 2.34 3.53
CA ILE A 52 -4.87 2.77 3.97
C ILE A 52 -3.93 2.55 2.78
N CYS A 53 -3.32 3.61 2.27
CA CYS A 53 -2.45 3.54 1.10
C CYS A 53 -1.11 4.24 1.39
N GLU A 54 0.00 3.58 1.05
CA GLU A 54 1.32 4.20 1.19
C GLU A 54 1.46 5.39 0.24
N SER A 55 1.96 6.51 0.76
CA SER A 55 2.31 7.67 -0.05
C SER A 55 3.66 7.42 -0.73
N PHE A 56 3.74 7.72 -2.02
CA PHE A 56 4.99 7.66 -2.75
C PHE A 56 5.89 8.86 -2.39
N ASP A 57 6.97 8.60 -1.64
CA ASP A 57 8.05 9.56 -1.42
C ASP A 57 9.16 9.36 -2.45
N TYR A 58 9.37 10.36 -3.31
CA TYR A 58 10.51 10.37 -4.22
C TYR A 58 11.81 10.48 -3.42
N ARG A 59 12.62 9.42 -3.44
CA ARG A 59 13.98 9.43 -2.88
C ARG A 59 14.99 9.46 -4.01
N ILE A 60 15.86 10.46 -4.03
CA ILE A 60 17.01 10.50 -4.93
C ILE A 60 17.97 9.41 -4.47
N VAL A 61 18.10 8.33 -5.25
CA VAL A 61 19.08 7.28 -4.99
C VAL A 61 20.37 7.64 -5.72
N GLU A 62 21.39 8.05 -4.97
CA GLU A 62 22.75 8.19 -5.53
C GLU A 62 23.37 6.80 -5.68
N SER A 63 23.57 6.34 -6.91
CA SER A 63 24.34 5.13 -7.20
C SER A 63 25.58 5.50 -8.01
N LYS A 64 26.77 5.19 -7.48
CA LYS A 64 28.08 5.31 -8.17
C LYS A 64 28.30 6.65 -8.89
N GLY A 65 28.04 7.77 -8.22
CA GLY A 65 28.35 9.12 -8.74
C GLY A 65 27.50 9.59 -9.93
N THR A 66 26.53 8.79 -10.39
CA THR A 66 25.65 9.14 -11.50
C THR A 66 24.22 9.31 -10.95
N LYS A 67 23.69 10.53 -10.99
CA LYS A 67 22.28 10.81 -10.68
C LYS A 67 21.42 10.28 -11.83
N MET A 68 21.13 8.98 -11.84
CA MET A 68 20.12 8.45 -12.74
C MET A 68 18.74 8.62 -12.11
N PRO A 69 17.80 9.31 -12.77
CA PRO A 69 16.41 9.33 -12.34
C PRO A 69 15.79 7.97 -12.70
N GLY A 70 16.10 6.93 -11.92
CA GLY A 70 15.39 5.65 -11.96
C GLY A 70 14.00 5.79 -11.34
N VAL A 71 13.19 6.71 -11.89
CA VAL A 71 11.89 7.05 -11.34
C VAL A 71 10.87 6.07 -11.90
N ASN A 72 10.64 4.98 -11.20
CA ASN A 72 9.47 4.15 -11.48
C ASN A 72 8.24 4.87 -10.89
N LEU A 73 7.40 5.41 -11.76
CA LEU A 73 6.21 6.18 -11.38
C LEU A 73 4.96 5.30 -11.26
N ILE A 74 5.07 3.97 -11.43
CA ILE A 74 3.91 3.07 -11.45
C ILE A 74 3.09 3.15 -10.15
N SER A 75 3.75 3.30 -8.99
CA SER A 75 3.07 3.50 -7.71
C SER A 75 2.16 4.74 -7.72
N ARG A 76 2.51 5.80 -8.46
CA ARG A 76 1.69 7.01 -8.55
C ARG A 76 0.40 6.77 -9.34
N GLU A 77 0.43 5.88 -10.32
CA GLU A 77 -0.74 5.53 -11.12
C GLU A 77 -1.77 4.79 -10.26
N TYR A 78 -1.34 3.78 -9.50
CA TYR A 78 -2.17 3.06 -8.54
C TYR A 78 -2.69 3.96 -7.40
N ILE A 79 -1.86 4.85 -6.86
CA ILE A 79 -2.30 5.86 -5.89
C ILE A 79 -3.38 6.77 -6.50
N GLY A 80 -3.25 7.12 -7.79
CA GLY A 80 -4.25 7.88 -8.52
C GLY A 80 -5.61 7.19 -8.55
N ILE A 81 -5.64 5.87 -8.81
CA ILE A 81 -6.87 5.07 -8.78
C ILE A 81 -7.51 5.06 -7.40
N VAL A 82 -6.71 4.86 -6.35
CA VAL A 82 -7.20 4.86 -4.95
C VAL A 82 -7.80 6.20 -4.56
N LYS A 83 -7.11 7.29 -4.90
CA LYS A 83 -7.61 8.66 -4.67
C LYS A 83 -8.90 8.92 -5.43
N LEU A 84 -8.95 8.59 -6.72
CA LEU A 84 -10.16 8.74 -7.52
C LEU A 84 -11.33 7.97 -6.93
N TYR A 85 -11.11 6.73 -6.48
CA TYR A 85 -12.14 5.94 -5.83
C TYR A 85 -12.69 6.64 -4.56
N ALA A 86 -11.82 7.12 -3.68
CA ALA A 86 -12.24 7.80 -2.44
C ALA A 86 -13.02 9.10 -2.71
N GLU A 87 -12.67 9.85 -3.77
CA GLU A 87 -13.41 11.05 -4.18
C GLU A 87 -14.79 10.72 -4.77
N VAL A 88 -14.90 9.62 -5.52
CA VAL A 88 -16.18 9.16 -6.11
C VAL A 88 -17.10 8.56 -5.05
N TYR A 89 -16.54 7.89 -4.04
CA TYR A 89 -17.28 7.21 -2.98
C TYR A 89 -16.96 7.86 -1.61
N PRO A 90 -17.60 8.99 -1.26
CA PRO A 90 -17.25 9.79 -0.07
C PRO A 90 -17.52 9.09 1.27
N THR A 91 -18.19 7.94 1.26
CA THR A 91 -18.33 7.08 2.44
C THR A 91 -17.04 6.32 2.77
N THR A 92 -16.11 6.21 1.82
CA THR A 92 -14.80 5.59 2.02
C THR A 92 -13.80 6.62 2.55
N THR A 93 -13.21 6.34 3.71
CA THR A 93 -12.13 7.15 4.28
C THR A 93 -10.78 6.72 3.70
N LEU A 94 -10.06 7.65 3.07
CA LEU A 94 -8.70 7.43 2.60
C LEU A 94 -7.67 7.96 3.61
N VAL A 95 -6.79 7.07 4.07
CA VAL A 95 -5.64 7.39 4.92
C VAL A 95 -4.37 7.18 4.13
N MET A 96 -3.67 8.27 3.83
CA MET A 96 -2.34 8.20 3.23
C MET A 96 -1.31 8.03 4.34
N GLN A 97 -0.51 6.97 4.28
CA GLN A 97 0.54 6.68 5.25
C GLN A 97 1.91 6.92 4.63
N SER A 98 2.80 7.63 5.31
CA SER A 98 4.17 7.75 4.81
C SER A 98 4.95 6.44 4.98
N PRO A 99 5.93 6.14 4.10
CA PRO A 99 6.80 4.96 4.23
C PRO A 99 7.44 4.85 5.63
N ALA A 100 7.72 6.00 6.26
CA ALA A 100 8.30 6.07 7.61
C ALA A 100 7.32 5.63 8.71
N GLN A 101 6.00 5.69 8.47
CA GLN A 101 4.96 5.32 9.42
C GLN A 101 4.59 3.82 9.34
N GLY A 102 4.79 3.16 8.18
CA GLY A 102 4.41 1.76 7.93
C GLY A 102 5.40 0.73 8.50
N GLY A 103 6.71 0.93 8.30
CA GLY A 103 7.77 0.13 8.92
C GLY A 103 8.95 -0.22 7.99
N GLY A 104 10.15 -0.35 8.57
CA GLY A 104 11.27 -1.10 7.96
C GLY A 104 12.37 -0.32 7.22
N GLY A 105 12.29 1.00 7.09
CA GLY A 105 13.45 1.79 6.68
C GLY A 105 14.59 1.64 7.69
N THR A 106 15.85 1.70 7.24
CA THR A 106 17.06 1.65 8.10
C THR A 106 17.09 2.71 9.22
N SER A 107 16.15 3.66 9.23
CA SER A 107 15.89 4.58 10.33
C SER A 107 15.08 3.92 11.46
N HIS A 108 15.64 3.96 12.67
CA HIS A 108 15.20 3.35 13.93
C HIS A 108 13.76 3.61 14.46
N SER A 109 12.79 4.04 13.64
CA SER A 109 11.47 4.55 14.10
C SER A 109 10.23 3.89 13.50
N GLY A 110 10.34 2.71 12.86
CA GLY A 110 9.17 1.99 12.35
C GLY A 110 8.31 1.38 13.46
N PHE A 111 6.98 1.41 13.31
CA PHE A 111 6.00 0.84 14.26
C PHE A 111 6.23 -0.66 14.53
N TRP A 112 6.72 -1.38 13.51
CA TRP A 112 7.25 -2.74 13.63
C TRP A 112 8.68 -2.80 13.10
N LYS A 113 9.62 -3.22 13.96
CA LYS A 113 11.00 -3.54 13.55
C LYS A 113 11.01 -4.89 12.82
N ASN A 114 11.95 -5.05 11.88
CA ASN A 114 12.16 -6.32 11.17
C ASN A 114 12.36 -7.50 12.13
N GLU A 115 13.05 -7.27 13.25
CA GLU A 115 13.23 -8.26 14.32
C GLU A 115 11.89 -8.75 14.89
N LYS A 116 10.93 -7.84 15.06
CA LYS A 116 9.59 -8.13 15.58
C LYS A 116 8.76 -8.86 14.53
N LEU A 117 8.85 -8.47 13.26
CA LEU A 117 8.18 -9.13 12.14
C LEU A 117 8.67 -10.58 11.95
N LYS A 118 9.99 -10.81 12.03
CA LYS A 118 10.58 -12.15 12.01
C LYS A 118 10.12 -13.00 13.20
N LYS A 119 10.07 -12.41 14.41
CA LYS A 119 9.61 -13.10 15.63
C LYS A 119 8.16 -13.59 15.54
N VAL A 120 7.29 -12.88 14.81
CA VAL A 120 5.88 -13.27 14.62
C VAL A 120 5.62 -14.02 13.31
N GLY A 121 6.67 -14.39 12.56
CA GLY A 121 6.54 -15.19 11.34
C GLY A 121 5.91 -14.46 10.15
N LEU A 122 5.89 -13.12 10.16
CA LEU A 122 5.33 -12.30 9.09
C LEU A 122 6.38 -11.86 8.04
N TYR A 123 7.66 -12.16 8.27
CA TYR A 123 8.77 -11.79 7.39
C TYR A 123 9.94 -12.77 7.58
N ALA A 124 10.59 -13.21 6.49
CA ALA A 124 11.69 -14.18 6.52
C ALA A 124 13.07 -13.51 6.74
#